data_AF-A0A2S9FEW1-F1
#
_entry.id   AF-A0A2S9FEW1-F1
#
_cell.length_a   1.000
_cell.length_b   1.000
_cell.length_c   1.000
_cell.angle_alpha   90.00
_cell.angle_beta   90.00
_cell.angle_gamma   90.00
#
_symmetry.space_group_name_H-M   'P 1'
#
loop_
_entity.id
_entity.type
_entity.pdbx_description
1 polymer ?
#
loop_
_entity_poly.entity_id
_entity_poly.type
_entity_poly.pdbx_seq_one_letter_code
_entity_poly.pdbx_strand_id
1 'polypeptide(L)'
;MTQHPAGSGTDGAGLLSFGSHLSDWGYAAGWRLVRAAPEFVARNTFDAGALWASRGGGPEQLRKNLARVTGTTPDRVSGALIRASLASYARYWREAFRLPSMDHAELGERLWVNDIDMVWTALEAGRGAVLALPHSGNWDMAGVWLVQN
;
A
#
# COMPACT_ATOMS: atom_id res chain seq x y z
N MET A 1 -39.72 27.46 -34.30
CA MET A 1 -39.98 28.84 -33.84
C MET A 1 -40.56 28.78 -32.44
N THR A 2 -39.69 28.79 -31.43
CA THR A 2 -39.98 29.20 -30.05
C THR A 2 -38.63 29.48 -29.40
N GLN A 3 -38.54 30.63 -28.74
CA GLN A 3 -37.31 31.33 -28.42
C GLN A 3 -36.64 30.86 -27.12
N HIS A 4 -35.33 31.06 -27.06
CA HIS A 4 -34.53 31.17 -25.84
C HIS A 4 -35.04 32.30 -24.92
N PRO A 5 -34.74 32.17 -23.61
CA PRO A 5 -34.05 33.24 -22.92
C PRO A 5 -32.69 32.75 -22.41
N ALA A 6 -31.72 33.64 -22.52
CA ALA A 6 -30.37 33.54 -21.97
C ALA A 6 -30.34 34.11 -20.54
N GLY A 7 -29.35 33.64 -19.76
CA GLY A 7 -28.99 34.13 -18.42
C GLY A 7 -28.84 32.96 -17.45
N SER A 8 -27.76 32.77 -16.69
CA SER A 8 -26.50 33.51 -16.51
C SER A 8 -25.67 32.74 -15.48
N GLY A 9 -24.35 32.60 -15.71
CA GLY A 9 -23.26 32.40 -14.72
C GLY A 9 -23.36 31.17 -13.79
N THR A 10 -22.56 30.12 -13.98
CA THR A 10 -21.26 29.92 -13.29
C THR A 10 -21.22 30.44 -11.86
N ASP A 11 -21.18 29.54 -10.88
CA ASP A 11 -20.28 29.60 -9.70
C ASP A 11 -20.58 28.43 -8.75
N GLY A 12 -19.80 27.35 -8.87
CA GLY A 12 -19.93 26.19 -7.96
C GLY A 12 -18.87 25.11 -8.15
N ALA A 13 -18.19 25.06 -9.30
CA ALA A 13 -17.19 24.03 -9.60
C ALA A 13 -15.78 24.32 -9.02
N GLY A 14 -15.50 25.56 -8.60
CA GLY A 14 -14.14 25.97 -8.22
C GLY A 14 -13.66 25.50 -6.83
N LEU A 15 -14.58 25.37 -5.85
CA LEU A 15 -14.19 25.14 -4.46
C LEU A 15 -13.87 23.67 -4.13
N LEU A 16 -14.50 22.73 -4.84
CA LEU A 16 -14.27 21.28 -4.65
C LEU A 16 -13.03 20.79 -5.41
N SER A 17 -12.69 21.40 -6.55
CA SER A 17 -11.52 21.07 -7.37
C SER A 17 -10.21 21.56 -6.74
N PHE A 18 -10.19 22.71 -6.06
CA PHE A 18 -8.97 23.21 -5.41
C PHE A 18 -8.50 22.34 -4.24
N GLY A 19 -9.43 21.79 -3.44
CA GLY A 19 -9.09 20.91 -2.31
C GLY A 19 -8.60 19.53 -2.73
N SER A 20 -9.13 18.97 -3.82
CA SER A 20 -8.63 17.72 -4.40
C SER A 20 -7.25 17.93 -5.01
N HIS A 21 -7.04 19.01 -5.77
CA HIS A 21 -5.72 19.30 -6.33
C HIS A 21 -4.68 19.59 -5.25
N LEU A 22 -5.00 20.27 -4.15
CA LEU A 22 -4.04 20.46 -3.05
C LEU A 22 -3.67 19.13 -2.37
N SER A 23 -4.64 18.24 -2.20
CA SER A 23 -4.42 16.92 -1.61
C SER A 23 -3.61 16.02 -2.55
N ASP A 24 -3.89 16.07 -3.85
CA ASP A 24 -3.15 15.35 -4.90
C ASP A 24 -1.71 15.88 -5.02
N TRP A 25 -1.52 17.20 -4.98
CA TRP A 25 -0.19 17.81 -4.98
C TRP A 25 0.57 17.54 -3.68
N GLY A 26 -0.12 17.52 -2.54
CA GLY A 26 0.46 17.12 -1.25
C GLY A 26 0.87 15.66 -1.24
N TYR A 27 0.04 14.77 -1.78
CA TYR A 27 0.34 13.36 -1.97
C TYR A 27 1.50 13.17 -2.95
N ALA A 28 1.52 13.86 -4.08
CA ALA A 28 2.60 13.80 -5.07
C ALA A 28 3.92 14.39 -4.56
N ALA A 29 3.88 15.48 -3.80
CA ALA A 29 5.06 16.06 -3.17
C ALA A 29 5.59 15.15 -2.05
N GLY A 30 4.71 14.60 -1.22
CA GLY A 30 5.04 13.57 -0.22
C GLY A 30 5.63 12.32 -0.86
N TRP A 31 5.06 11.87 -1.97
CA TRP A 31 5.56 10.75 -2.80
C TRP A 31 6.99 11.01 -3.28
N ARG A 32 7.25 12.19 -3.85
CA ARG A 32 8.59 12.55 -4.36
C ARG A 32 9.60 12.70 -3.22
N LEU A 33 9.20 13.24 -2.08
CA LEU A 33 10.04 13.36 -0.89
C LEU A 33 10.42 11.99 -0.30
N VAL A 34 9.46 11.08 -0.15
CA VAL A 34 9.75 9.72 0.35
C VAL A 34 10.64 8.95 -0.62
N ARG A 35 10.43 9.12 -1.94
CA ARG A 35 11.29 8.51 -2.96
C ARG A 35 12.73 9.02 -2.91
N ALA A 36 12.91 10.32 -2.65
CA ALA A 36 14.22 10.96 -2.60
C ALA A 36 14.95 10.81 -1.25
N ALA A 37 14.24 10.42 -0.18
CA ALA A 37 14.82 10.30 1.15
C ALA A 37 15.80 9.10 1.25
N PRO A 38 16.95 9.27 1.94
CA PRO A 38 17.83 8.15 2.26
C PRO A 38 17.09 7.05 3.03
N GLU A 39 17.42 5.79 2.75
CA GLU A 39 16.71 4.63 3.29
C GLU A 39 16.55 4.65 4.81
N PHE A 40 17.61 5.06 5.54
CA PHE A 40 17.59 5.12 6.99
C PHE A 40 16.60 6.17 7.52
N VAL A 41 16.44 7.30 6.81
CA VAL A 41 15.50 8.38 7.19
C VAL A 41 14.07 7.90 6.98
N ALA A 42 13.79 7.31 5.82
CA ALA A 42 12.46 6.76 5.53
C ALA A 42 12.11 5.67 6.56
N ARG A 43 12.99 4.68 6.76
CA ARG A 43 12.79 3.61 7.75
C ARG A 43 12.47 4.16 9.15
N ASN A 44 13.32 5.05 9.67
CA ASN A 44 13.17 5.55 11.03
C ASN A 44 11.88 6.39 11.19
N THR A 45 11.47 7.13 10.15
CA THR A 45 10.24 7.95 10.19
C THR A 45 8.99 7.08 10.16
N PHE A 46 8.96 6.05 9.31
CA PHE A 46 7.85 5.08 9.24
C PHE A 46 7.75 4.24 10.52
N ASP A 47 8.88 3.79 11.08
CA ASP A 47 8.92 3.06 12.34
C ASP A 47 8.45 3.93 13.52
N ALA A 48 8.87 5.20 13.56
CA ALA A 48 8.40 6.17 14.56
C ALA A 48 6.90 6.45 14.42
N GLY A 49 6.39 6.55 13.20
CA GLY A 49 4.96 6.70 12.91
C GLY A 49 4.14 5.48 13.35
N ALA A 50 4.61 4.28 13.07
CA ALA A 50 3.99 3.04 13.53
C ALA A 50 3.99 2.92 15.06
N LEU A 51 5.11 3.31 15.71
CA LEU A 51 5.19 3.36 17.16
C LEU A 51 4.21 4.37 17.74
N TRP A 52 4.13 5.57 17.17
CA TRP A 52 3.18 6.60 17.59
C TRP A 52 1.73 6.16 17.40
N ALA A 53 1.39 5.62 16.23
CA ALA A 53 0.04 5.11 15.92
C ALA A 53 -0.38 3.94 16.80
N SER A 54 0.60 3.21 17.37
CA SER A 54 0.32 2.15 18.35
C SER A 54 0.05 2.65 19.76
N ARG A 55 0.34 3.92 20.07
CA ARG A 55 0.02 4.54 21.36
C ARG A 55 -1.49 4.64 21.51
N GLY A 56 -2.01 4.29 22.68
CA GLY A 56 -3.47 4.23 22.92
C GLY A 56 -4.15 2.98 22.37
N GLY A 57 -3.41 1.94 21.98
CA GLY A 57 -3.97 0.64 21.59
C GLY A 57 -4.05 0.40 20.08
N GLY A 58 -3.60 1.34 19.25
CA GLY A 58 -3.65 1.22 17.79
C GLY A 58 -5.05 1.39 17.21
N PRO A 59 -5.19 1.34 15.87
CA PRO A 59 -6.49 1.49 15.22
C PRO A 59 -7.48 0.40 15.67
N GLU A 60 -8.66 0.79 16.13
CA GLU A 60 -9.67 -0.12 16.67
C GLU A 60 -10.12 -1.18 15.65
N GLN A 61 -10.25 -0.80 14.38
CA GLN A 61 -10.62 -1.75 13.33
C GLN A 61 -9.52 -2.81 13.10
N LEU A 62 -8.24 -2.41 13.15
CA LEU A 62 -7.13 -3.35 13.05
C LEU A 62 -7.16 -4.36 14.20
N ARG A 63 -7.42 -3.88 15.41
CA ARG A 63 -7.57 -4.72 16.61
C ARG A 63 -8.70 -5.73 16.46
N LYS A 64 -9.89 -5.30 16.02
CA LYS A 64 -11.03 -6.19 15.75
C LYS A 64 -10.73 -7.23 14.66
N ASN A 65 -9.95 -6.87 13.64
CA ASN A 65 -9.56 -7.80 12.58
C ASN A 65 -8.56 -8.83 13.12
N LEU A 66 -7.52 -8.39 13.81
CA LEU A 66 -6.52 -9.27 14.42
C LEU A 66 -7.16 -10.22 15.45
N ALA A 67 -8.15 -9.75 16.21
CA ALA A 67 -8.89 -10.58 17.15
C ALA A 67 -9.50 -11.82 16.46
N ARG A 68 -10.12 -11.61 15.28
CA ARG A 68 -10.68 -12.70 14.47
C ARG A 68 -9.59 -13.62 13.92
N VAL A 69 -8.50 -13.06 13.42
CA VAL A 69 -7.36 -13.83 12.87
C VAL A 69 -6.71 -14.71 13.93
N THR A 70 -6.55 -14.21 15.16
CA THR A 70 -5.91 -14.94 16.25
C THR A 70 -6.89 -15.71 17.13
N GLY A 71 -8.18 -15.77 16.77
CA GLY A 71 -9.19 -16.50 17.54
C GLY A 71 -9.39 -16.00 18.97
N THR A 72 -9.32 -14.69 19.19
CA THR A 72 -9.43 -14.05 20.52
C THR A 72 -10.38 -12.84 20.50
N THR A 73 -10.56 -12.19 21.64
CA THR A 73 -11.34 -10.94 21.75
C THR A 73 -10.46 -9.70 21.54
N PRO A 74 -11.01 -8.57 21.06
CA PRO A 74 -10.21 -7.35 20.78
C PRO A 74 -9.33 -6.87 21.93
N ASP A 75 -9.81 -6.98 23.17
CA ASP A 75 -9.10 -6.63 24.41
C ASP A 75 -7.90 -7.55 24.70
N ARG A 76 -7.92 -8.78 24.17
CA ARG A 76 -6.84 -9.77 24.32
C ARG A 76 -5.81 -9.74 23.19
N VAL A 77 -6.01 -8.93 22.16
CA VAL A 77 -5.01 -8.74 21.10
C VAL A 77 -3.79 -8.02 21.68
N SER A 78 -2.63 -8.66 21.61
CA SER A 78 -1.41 -8.13 22.22
C SER A 78 -0.99 -6.80 21.56
N GLY A 79 -0.52 -5.86 22.38
CA GLY A 79 0.04 -4.61 21.86
C GLY A 79 1.27 -4.82 20.98
N ALA A 80 2.00 -5.92 21.19
CA ALA A 80 3.12 -6.31 20.34
C ALA A 80 2.67 -6.67 18.91
N LEU A 81 1.59 -7.43 18.77
CA LEU A 81 1.03 -7.77 17.45
C LEU A 81 0.50 -6.53 16.72
N ILE A 82 -0.16 -5.62 17.44
CA ILE A 82 -0.61 -4.34 16.88
C ILE A 82 0.57 -3.53 16.35
N ARG A 83 1.64 -3.40 17.15
CA ARG A 83 2.87 -2.72 16.73
C ARG A 83 3.51 -3.37 15.51
N ALA A 84 3.63 -4.69 15.50
CA ALA A 84 4.19 -5.44 14.37
C ALA A 84 3.35 -5.25 13.10
N SER A 85 2.03 -5.27 13.21
CA SER A 85 1.12 -5.03 12.09
C SER A 85 1.24 -3.61 11.54
N LEU A 86 1.29 -2.60 12.40
CA LEU A 86 1.50 -1.21 11.99
C LEU A 86 2.88 -0.99 11.36
N ALA A 87 3.92 -1.60 11.91
CA ALA A 87 5.26 -1.56 11.32
C ALA A 87 5.29 -2.23 9.94
N SER A 88 4.61 -3.37 9.77
CA SER A 88 4.48 -4.03 8.46
C SER A 88 3.72 -3.17 7.45
N TYR A 89 2.64 -2.49 7.88
CA TYR A 89 1.89 -1.58 7.03
C TYR A 89 2.72 -0.36 6.59
N ALA A 90 3.47 0.22 7.54
CA ALA A 90 4.38 1.33 7.25
C ALA A 90 5.52 0.89 6.30
N ARG A 91 6.05 -0.32 6.49
CA ARG A 91 7.06 -0.91 5.61
C ARG A 91 6.55 -1.08 4.17
N TYR A 92 5.33 -1.58 3.98
CA TYR A 92 4.72 -1.72 2.65
C TYR A 92 4.75 -0.38 1.91
N TRP A 93 4.25 0.69 2.53
CA TRP A 93 4.24 2.01 1.88
C TRP A 93 5.64 2.50 1.55
N ARG A 94 6.57 2.42 2.49
CA ARG A 94 7.97 2.78 2.26
C ARG A 94 8.56 2.05 1.05
N GLU A 95 8.31 0.75 0.94
CA GLU A 95 8.80 -0.06 -0.18
C GLU A 95 8.08 0.30 -1.48
N ALA A 96 6.75 0.40 -1.49
CA ALA A 96 5.97 0.77 -2.66
C ALA A 96 6.39 2.13 -3.26
N PHE A 97 6.66 3.14 -2.42
CA PHE A 97 7.13 4.45 -2.89
C PHE A 97 8.51 4.39 -3.56
N ARG A 98 9.39 3.49 -3.11
CA ARG A 98 10.77 3.37 -3.60
C ARG A 98 10.94 2.32 -4.68
N LEU A 99 9.99 1.38 -4.79
CA LEU A 99 10.03 0.25 -5.72
C LEU A 99 10.34 0.67 -7.16
N PRO A 100 9.79 1.77 -7.73
CA PRO A 100 10.11 2.19 -9.10
C PRO A 100 11.54 2.71 -9.31
N SER A 101 12.36 2.81 -8.26
CA SER A 101 13.77 3.23 -8.32
C SER A 101 14.74 2.17 -7.79
N MET A 102 14.24 1.01 -7.37
CA MET A 102 15.08 -0.13 -7.00
C MET A 102 15.59 -0.84 -8.27
N ASP A 103 16.69 -1.59 -8.14
CA ASP A 103 17.15 -2.49 -9.19
C ASP A 103 16.22 -3.72 -9.24
N HIS A 104 15.39 -3.82 -10.27
CA HIS A 104 14.40 -4.90 -10.38
C HIS A 104 15.05 -6.24 -10.73
N ALA A 105 16.15 -6.24 -11.48
CA ALA A 105 16.85 -7.49 -11.82
C ALA A 105 17.50 -8.08 -10.56
N GLU A 106 18.17 -7.24 -9.76
CA GLU A 106 18.75 -7.68 -8.48
C GLU A 106 17.65 -8.23 -7.54
N LEU A 107 16.48 -7.58 -7.49
CA LEU A 107 15.34 -8.07 -6.71
C LEU A 107 14.81 -9.42 -7.23
N GLY A 108 14.75 -9.60 -8.55
CA GLY A 108 14.34 -10.85 -9.20
C GLY A 108 15.23 -12.05 -8.81
N GLU A 109 16.53 -11.83 -8.68
CA GLU A 109 17.50 -12.87 -8.28
C GLU A 109 17.49 -13.16 -6.78
N ARG A 110 17.24 -12.16 -5.94
CA ARG A 110 17.35 -12.28 -4.48
C ARG A 110 16.07 -12.77 -3.81
N LEU A 111 14.92 -12.50 -4.41
CA LEU A 111 13.63 -12.95 -3.91
C LEU A 111 13.34 -14.36 -4.44
N TRP A 112 12.54 -15.11 -3.68
CA TRP A 112 12.15 -16.46 -4.04
C TRP A 112 10.71 -16.72 -3.59
N VAL A 113 10.03 -17.59 -4.33
CA VAL A 113 8.64 -17.97 -4.07
C VAL A 113 8.60 -19.46 -3.75
N ASN A 114 8.06 -19.80 -2.58
CA ASN A 114 7.79 -21.19 -2.21
C ASN A 114 6.83 -21.81 -3.23
N ASP A 115 7.11 -23.04 -3.65
CA ASP A 115 6.23 -23.85 -4.51
C ASP A 115 5.86 -23.19 -5.85
N ILE A 116 6.74 -22.35 -6.40
CA ILE A 116 6.49 -21.67 -7.69
C ILE A 116 6.30 -22.65 -8.85
N ASP A 117 6.87 -23.85 -8.77
CA ASP A 117 6.74 -24.89 -9.81
C ASP A 117 5.28 -25.27 -10.09
N MET A 118 4.36 -25.02 -9.15
CA MET A 118 2.92 -25.18 -9.39
C MET A 118 2.41 -24.25 -10.50
N VAL A 119 2.93 -23.03 -10.58
CA VAL A 119 2.60 -22.05 -11.60
C VAL A 119 3.22 -22.47 -12.93
N TRP A 120 4.51 -22.79 -12.93
CA TRP A 120 5.22 -23.22 -14.14
C TRP A 120 4.59 -24.47 -14.77
N THR A 121 4.27 -25.47 -13.96
CA THR A 121 3.58 -26.69 -14.42
C THR A 121 2.24 -26.37 -15.08
N ALA A 122 1.46 -25.42 -14.54
CA ALA A 122 0.17 -25.04 -15.12
C ALA A 122 0.33 -24.29 -16.46
N LEU A 123 1.35 -23.45 -16.58
CA LEU A 123 1.67 -22.71 -17.80
C LEU A 123 2.21 -23.64 -18.91
N GLU A 124 3.13 -24.55 -18.57
CA GLU A 124 3.66 -25.57 -19.50
C GLU A 124 2.57 -26.48 -20.04
N ALA A 125 1.56 -26.80 -19.22
CA ALA A 125 0.38 -27.55 -19.64
C ALA A 125 -0.60 -26.75 -20.52
N GLY A 126 -0.30 -25.48 -20.85
CA GLY A 126 -1.13 -24.63 -21.70
C GLY A 126 -2.47 -24.20 -21.08
N ARG A 127 -2.62 -24.28 -19.76
CA ARG A 127 -3.89 -24.00 -19.06
C ARG A 127 -4.05 -22.53 -18.68
N GLY A 128 -2.95 -21.79 -18.62
CA GLY A 128 -2.88 -20.51 -17.92
C GLY A 128 -2.90 -20.70 -16.39
N ALA A 129 -2.74 -19.59 -15.66
CA ALA A 129 -2.78 -19.58 -14.19
C ALA A 129 -3.47 -18.32 -13.66
N VAL A 130 -4.25 -18.47 -12.59
CA VAL A 130 -4.83 -17.36 -11.82
C VAL A 130 -4.18 -17.35 -10.45
N LEU A 131 -3.42 -16.29 -10.15
CA LEU A 131 -2.79 -16.09 -8.86
C LEU A 131 -3.67 -15.17 -8.01
N ALA A 132 -4.44 -15.77 -7.09
CA ALA A 132 -5.29 -15.03 -6.17
C ALA A 132 -4.56 -14.81 -4.83
N LEU A 133 -4.31 -13.56 -4.47
CA LEU A 133 -3.56 -13.19 -3.27
C LEU A 133 -4.36 -12.23 -2.35
N PRO A 134 -4.21 -12.33 -1.02
CA PRO A 134 -4.75 -11.35 -0.08
C PRO A 134 -3.88 -10.08 -0.05
N HIS A 135 -4.40 -9.03 0.60
CA HIS A 135 -3.64 -7.80 0.88
C HIS A 135 -2.65 -8.02 2.04
N SER A 136 -1.64 -8.87 1.83
CA SER A 136 -0.62 -9.21 2.82
C SER A 136 0.79 -8.96 2.28
N GLY A 137 1.69 -8.46 3.13
CA GLY A 137 3.06 -8.17 2.75
C GLY A 137 3.16 -7.05 1.71
N ASN A 138 3.94 -7.30 0.65
CA ASN A 138 4.13 -6.37 -0.46
C ASN A 138 3.90 -7.11 -1.78
N TRP A 139 2.67 -7.04 -2.29
CA TRP A 139 2.28 -7.72 -3.53
C TRP A 139 2.88 -7.07 -4.78
N ASP A 140 3.21 -5.78 -4.75
CA ASP A 140 3.91 -5.13 -5.86
C ASP A 140 5.33 -5.69 -6.02
N MET A 141 6.01 -5.99 -4.91
CA MET A 141 7.31 -6.67 -4.92
C MET A 141 7.20 -8.10 -5.48
N ALA A 142 6.14 -8.84 -5.14
CA ALA A 142 5.88 -10.15 -5.75
C ALA A 142 5.63 -10.03 -7.26
N GLY A 143 4.95 -8.97 -7.70
CA GLY A 143 4.78 -8.64 -9.11
C GLY A 143 6.11 -8.34 -9.80
N VAL A 144 7.00 -7.56 -9.19
CA VAL A 144 8.37 -7.34 -9.71
C VAL A 144 9.09 -8.67 -9.89
N TRP A 145 9.07 -9.54 -8.87
CA TRP A 145 9.70 -10.85 -8.97
C TRP A 145 9.15 -11.68 -10.15
N LEU A 146 7.82 -11.73 -10.32
CA LEU A 146 7.17 -12.48 -11.40
C LEU A 146 7.42 -11.89 -12.79
N VAL A 147 7.70 -10.58 -12.90
CA VAL A 147 8.07 -9.95 -14.18
C VAL A 147 9.51 -10.30 -14.58
N GLN A 148 10.37 -10.60 -13.62
CA GLN A 148 11.80 -10.87 -13.84
C GLN A 148 12.13 -12.36 -13.99
N ASN A 149 11.18 -13.27 -13.74
CA ASN A 149 11.35 -14.73 -13.78
C ASN A 149 10.29 -15.37 -14.68
#